data_AF-A0A1M5BUN2-F1
#
_entry.id   AF-A0A1M5BUN2-F1
#
_cell.length_a   1.000
_cell.length_b   1.000
_cell.length_c   1.000
_cell.angle_alpha   90.00
_cell.angle_beta   90.00
_cell.angle_gamma   90.00
#
_symmetry.space_group_name_H-M   'P 1'
#
loop_
_entity.id
_entity.type
_entity.pdbx_description
1 polymer ?
#
loop_
_entity_poly.entity_id
_entity_poly.type
_entity_poly.pdbx_seq_one_letter_code
_entity_poly.pdbx_strand_id
1 'polypeptide(L)'
;MKPYNLKQWQDHIVDELTGEVIQEGTPVSATNLNNMETGILGADGFASVLIQQAMQSKRSIADLEGELVEVSLSNTMSYPFNNSETTVALQKARDTLNYRVLTEVLSSNGFVGDIEVYDKALNGFKIRYTGSATSATIKCFIQGGMFQ
;
A
#
# COMPACT_ATOMS: atom_id res chain seq x y z
N MET A 1 5.33 -10.74 -18.22
CA MET A 1 4.99 -12.15 -18.51
C MET A 1 4.27 -12.17 -19.85
N LYS A 2 4.62 -13.06 -20.78
CA LYS A 2 3.86 -13.19 -22.02
C LYS A 2 2.56 -13.95 -21.69
N PRO A 3 1.37 -13.46 -22.08
CA PRO A 3 0.12 -14.14 -21.78
C PRO A 3 0.10 -15.52 -22.44
N TYR A 4 -0.45 -16.52 -21.75
CA TYR A 4 -0.63 -17.84 -22.34
C TYR A 4 -1.55 -17.75 -23.55
N ASN A 5 -1.13 -18.34 -24.68
CA ASN A 5 -1.97 -18.41 -25.87
C ASN A 5 -2.52 -19.83 -25.99
N LEU A 6 -3.84 -19.96 -25.90
CA LEU A 6 -4.52 -21.24 -25.95
C LEU A 6 -4.35 -21.89 -27.33
N LYS A 7 -3.88 -23.13 -27.35
CA LYS A 7 -3.80 -23.92 -28.57
C LYS A 7 -5.01 -24.83 -28.65
N GLN A 8 -5.62 -24.92 -29.83
CA GLN A 8 -6.68 -25.88 -30.08
C GLN A 8 -6.10 -27.10 -30.78
N TRP A 9 -6.30 -28.26 -30.16
CA TRP A 9 -5.93 -29.55 -30.69
C TRP A 9 -7.10 -30.13 -31.50
N GLN A 10 -6.76 -30.77 -32.61
CA GLN A 10 -7.69 -31.47 -33.50
C GLN A 10 -7.15 -32.89 -33.70
N ASP A 11 -8.06 -33.88 -33.76
CA ASP A 11 -7.67 -35.28 -33.91
C ASP A 11 -7.18 -35.60 -35.33
N HIS A 12 -7.63 -34.85 -36.34
CA HIS A 12 -7.21 -34.98 -37.74
C HIS A 12 -7.52 -33.67 -38.49
N ILE A 13 -6.88 -33.46 -39.64
CA ILE A 13 -7.07 -32.29 -40.51
C ILE A 13 -7.97 -32.71 -41.67
N VAL A 14 -9.05 -31.95 -41.91
CA VAL A 14 -9.98 -32.14 -43.03
C VAL A 14 -9.83 -31.05 -44.08
N ASP A 15 -10.16 -31.39 -45.33
CA ASP A 15 -10.33 -30.41 -46.41
C ASP A 15 -11.64 -29.63 -46.20
N GLU A 16 -11.55 -28.31 -46.20
CA GLU A 16 -12.70 -27.43 -45.97
C GLU A 16 -13.77 -27.53 -47.08
N LEU A 17 -13.40 -27.92 -48.31
CA LEU A 17 -14.32 -28.02 -49.44
C LEU A 17 -14.98 -29.40 -49.57
N THR A 18 -14.23 -30.47 -49.31
CA THR A 18 -14.67 -31.86 -49.55
C THR A 18 -15.01 -32.62 -48.27
N GLY A 19 -14.54 -32.16 -47.10
CA GLY A 19 -14.68 -32.85 -45.83
C GLY A 19 -13.86 -34.13 -45.71
N GLU A 20 -13.01 -34.43 -46.68
CA GLU A 20 -12.12 -35.60 -46.64
C GLU A 20 -10.95 -35.35 -45.68
N VAL A 21 -10.52 -36.40 -44.97
CA VAL A 21 -9.36 -36.33 -44.06
C VAL A 21 -8.09 -36.25 -44.89
N ILE A 22 -7.36 -35.14 -44.77
CA ILE A 22 -6.07 -34.90 -45.43
C ILE A 22 -4.95 -35.57 -44.63
N GLN A 23 -5.03 -35.50 -43.31
CA GLN A 23 -3.99 -35.98 -42.42
C GLN A 23 -4.56 -36.47 -41.09
N GLU A 24 -4.28 -37.73 -40.75
CA GLU A 24 -4.56 -38.29 -39.43
C GLU A 24 -3.60 -37.74 -38.38
N GLY A 25 -4.12 -37.46 -37.18
CA GLY A 25 -3.33 -37.01 -36.04
C GLY A 25 -2.62 -38.14 -35.29
N THR A 26 -1.94 -37.77 -34.22
CA THR A 26 -1.36 -38.74 -33.27
C THR A 26 -2.50 -39.38 -32.45
N PRO A 27 -2.43 -40.65 -32.01
CA PRO A 27 -3.48 -41.30 -31.21
C PRO A 27 -3.52 -40.77 -29.75
N VAL A 28 -3.66 -39.46 -29.61
CA VAL A 28 -3.90 -38.72 -28.36
C VAL A 28 -5.19 -37.94 -28.54
N SER A 29 -6.07 -38.02 -27.55
CA SER A 29 -7.39 -37.38 -27.63
C SER A 29 -7.29 -35.86 -27.57
N ALA A 30 -7.70 -35.19 -28.65
CA ALA A 30 -7.82 -33.74 -28.72
C ALA A 30 -8.72 -33.20 -27.60
N THR A 31 -9.77 -33.93 -27.21
CA THR A 31 -10.65 -33.55 -26.10
C THR A 31 -9.88 -33.41 -24.79
N ASN A 32 -9.06 -34.40 -24.44
CA ASN A 32 -8.25 -34.35 -23.22
C ASN A 32 -7.18 -33.25 -23.27
N LEU A 33 -6.55 -33.06 -24.43
CA LEU A 33 -5.56 -31.99 -24.63
C LEU A 33 -6.21 -30.61 -24.50
N ASN A 34 -7.36 -30.38 -25.12
CA ASN A 34 -8.10 -29.11 -25.02
C ASN A 34 -8.61 -28.83 -23.59
N ASN A 35 -8.96 -29.86 -22.83
CA ASN A 35 -9.29 -29.71 -21.40
C ASN A 35 -8.06 -29.22 -20.60
N MET A 36 -6.87 -29.76 -20.88
CA MET A 36 -5.63 -29.29 -20.26
C MET A 36 -5.29 -27.86 -20.68
N GLU A 37 -5.41 -27.51 -21.96
CA GLU A 37 -5.18 -26.16 -22.48
C GLU A 37 -6.10 -25.12 -21.80
N THR A 38 -7.38 -25.48 -21.61
CA THR A 38 -8.35 -24.65 -20.89
C THR A 38 -7.95 -24.50 -19.41
N GLY A 39 -7.50 -25.59 -18.78
CA GLY A 39 -6.99 -25.57 -17.41
C GLY A 39 -5.74 -24.68 -17.24
N ILE A 40 -4.79 -24.76 -18.18
CA ILE A 40 -3.58 -23.92 -18.18
C ILE A 40 -3.96 -22.45 -18.33
N LEU A 41 -4.83 -22.11 -19.29
CA LEU A 41 -5.31 -20.74 -19.46
C LEU A 41 -6.02 -20.22 -18.20
N GLY A 42 -6.89 -21.03 -17.59
CA GLY A 42 -7.58 -20.69 -16.35
C GLY A 42 -6.61 -20.43 -15.19
N ALA A 43 -5.57 -21.27 -15.06
CA ALA A 43 -4.53 -21.12 -14.05
C ALA A 43 -3.67 -19.86 -14.29
N ASP A 44 -3.31 -19.54 -15.53
CA ASP A 44 -2.56 -18.33 -15.89
C ASP A 44 -3.36 -17.06 -15.55
N GLY A 45 -4.66 -17.05 -15.89
CA GLY A 45 -5.57 -15.97 -15.52
C GLY A 45 -5.70 -15.82 -13.99
N PHE A 46 -5.88 -16.92 -13.27
CA PHE A 46 -5.97 -16.91 -11.82
C PHE A 46 -4.68 -16.43 -11.16
N ALA A 47 -3.52 -16.88 -11.64
CA ALA A 47 -2.21 -16.43 -11.17
C ALA A 47 -2.04 -14.92 -11.35
N SER A 48 -2.50 -14.37 -12.48
CA SER A 48 -2.45 -12.93 -12.74
C SER A 48 -3.29 -12.14 -11.73
N VAL A 49 -4.49 -12.62 -11.40
CA VAL A 49 -5.35 -12.01 -10.36
C VAL A 49 -4.71 -12.12 -8.98
N LEU A 50 -4.11 -13.27 -8.64
CA LEU A 50 -3.40 -13.43 -7.38
C LEU A 50 -2.20 -12.49 -7.25
N ILE A 51 -1.44 -12.28 -8.32
CA ILE A 51 -0.34 -11.32 -8.34
C ILE A 51 -0.86 -9.89 -8.12
N GLN A 52 -1.98 -9.52 -8.75
CA GLN A 52 -2.63 -8.22 -8.51
C GLN A 52 -3.06 -8.07 -7.05
N GLN A 53 -3.71 -9.09 -6.48
CA GLN A 53 -4.10 -9.09 -5.07
C GLN A 53 -2.89 -8.97 -4.14
N ALA A 54 -1.81 -9.71 -4.42
CA ALA A 54 -0.58 -9.64 -3.63
C ALA A 54 0.06 -8.23 -3.69
N MET A 55 0.03 -7.58 -4.84
CA MET A 55 0.49 -6.18 -4.98
C MET A 55 -0.39 -5.23 -4.17
N GLN A 56 -1.72 -5.41 -4.18
CA GLN A 56 -2.64 -4.58 -3.39
C GLN A 56 -2.42 -4.78 -1.88
N SER A 57 -2.27 -6.03 -1.43
CA SER A 57 -1.94 -6.34 -0.03
C SER A 57 -0.60 -5.72 0.38
N LYS A 58 0.43 -5.77 -0.49
CA LYS A 58 1.72 -5.13 -0.23
C LYS A 58 1.58 -3.61 -0.04
N ARG A 59 0.74 -2.93 -0.83
CA ARG A 59 0.46 -1.51 -0.66
C ARG A 59 -0.20 -1.23 0.70
N SER A 60 -1.19 -2.03 1.08
CA SER A 60 -1.84 -1.90 2.39
C SER A 60 -0.87 -2.12 3.56
N ILE A 61 0.08 -3.05 3.43
CA ILE A 61 1.13 -3.26 4.44
C ILE A 61 2.07 -2.05 4.49
N ALA A 62 2.49 -1.52 3.34
CA ALA A 62 3.35 -0.35 3.29
C ALA A 62 2.68 0.91 3.88
N ASP A 63 1.35 1.02 3.81
CA ASP A 63 0.58 2.08 4.48
C ASP A 63 0.65 2.00 6.01
N LEU A 64 0.75 0.78 6.55
CA LEU A 64 0.92 0.50 7.98
C LEU A 64 2.36 0.69 8.46
N GLU A 65 3.34 0.57 7.55
CA GLU A 65 4.76 0.80 7.81
C GLU A 65 4.99 2.30 8.07
N GLY A 66 4.65 2.69 9.29
CA GLY A 66 4.63 4.07 9.76
C GLY A 66 5.99 4.74 9.70
N GLU A 67 5.95 6.06 9.81
CA GLU A 67 7.12 6.92 9.86
C GLU A 67 7.34 7.41 11.29
N LEU A 68 8.61 7.48 11.69
CA LEU A 68 9.05 7.99 12.97
C LEU A 68 9.72 9.34 12.79
N VAL A 69 9.19 10.36 13.45
CA VAL A 69 9.75 11.72 13.43
C VAL A 69 9.92 12.22 14.85
N GLU A 70 11.11 12.69 15.20
CA GLU A 70 11.37 13.34 16.47
C GLU A 70 11.31 14.86 16.30
N VAL A 71 10.56 15.51 17.17
CA VAL A 71 10.26 16.94 17.09
C VAL A 71 10.61 17.58 18.42
N SER A 72 11.46 18.61 18.36
CA SER A 72 11.82 19.41 19.54
C SER A 72 10.98 20.68 19.57
N LEU A 73 10.17 20.82 20.60
CA LEU A 73 9.30 21.96 20.85
C LEU A 73 9.87 22.82 21.97
N SER A 74 9.82 24.15 21.82
CA SER A 74 10.30 25.10 22.82
C SER A 74 9.24 26.16 23.12
N ASN A 75 9.14 26.56 24.38
CA ASN A 75 8.23 27.61 24.83
C ASN A 75 9.03 28.68 25.56
N THR A 76 8.79 29.94 25.19
CA THR A 76 9.42 31.11 25.82
C THR A 76 8.44 31.93 26.66
N MET A 77 7.15 31.55 26.65
CA MET A 77 6.11 32.24 27.40
C MET A 77 5.92 31.65 28.80
N SER A 78 5.50 32.50 29.74
CA SER A 78 5.14 32.07 31.09
C SER A 78 3.72 31.51 31.11
N TYR A 79 3.52 30.49 31.95
CA TYR A 79 2.20 29.90 32.19
C TYR A 79 1.16 30.98 32.54
N PRO A 80 -0.08 30.93 32.00
CA PRO A 80 -0.67 29.84 31.20
C PRO A 80 -0.44 29.94 29.69
N PHE A 81 0.39 30.87 29.22
CA PHE A 81 0.62 31.06 27.79
C PHE A 81 1.72 30.12 27.28
N ASN A 82 1.53 29.63 26.06
CA ASN A 82 2.44 28.69 25.41
C ASN A 82 2.58 29.04 23.91
N ASN A 83 3.82 29.09 23.41
CA ASN A 83 4.12 29.32 21.99
C ASN A 83 4.93 28.20 21.34
N SER A 84 4.80 26.97 21.84
CA SER A 84 5.54 25.79 21.38
C SER A 84 5.05 25.20 20.05
N GLU A 85 4.25 25.95 19.28
CA GLU A 85 3.74 25.50 17.99
C GLU A 85 4.90 25.23 17.02
N THR A 86 4.91 24.06 16.41
CA THR A 86 5.85 23.73 15.33
C THR A 86 5.14 22.95 14.25
N THR A 87 5.45 23.29 13.00
CA THR A 87 4.98 22.56 11.82
C THR A 87 5.95 21.43 11.51
N VAL A 88 5.40 20.21 11.40
CA VAL A 88 6.16 19.00 11.07
C VAL A 88 5.83 18.61 9.64
N ALA A 89 6.85 18.51 8.81
CA ALA A 89 6.73 17.95 7.47
C ALA A 89 6.92 16.42 7.53
N LEU A 90 6.08 15.69 6.79
CA LEU A 90 6.21 14.25 6.62
C LEU A 90 7.31 13.96 5.60
N GLN A 91 8.17 12.96 5.86
CA GLN A 91 9.20 12.54 4.92
C GLN A 91 8.60 11.78 3.73
N LYS A 92 7.57 10.96 3.99
CA LYS A 92 6.81 10.27 2.94
C LYS A 92 5.57 11.07 2.58
N ALA A 93 5.38 11.30 1.28
CA ALA A 93 4.18 11.95 0.77
C ALA A 93 2.93 11.09 1.06
N ARG A 94 1.81 11.76 1.37
CA ARG A 94 0.50 11.14 1.56
C ARG A 94 -0.44 11.61 0.47
N ASP A 95 -1.34 10.72 0.07
CA ASP A 95 -2.41 10.96 -0.89
C ASP A 95 -3.69 11.46 -0.21
N THR A 96 -3.85 11.17 1.10
CA THR A 96 -5.05 11.56 1.86
C THR A 96 -4.71 12.07 3.26
N LEU A 97 -5.65 12.82 3.86
CA LEU A 97 -5.56 13.28 5.26
C LEU A 97 -5.85 12.18 6.30
N ASN A 98 -6.13 10.95 5.85
CA ASN A 98 -6.50 9.82 6.71
C ASN A 98 -5.29 9.17 7.41
N TYR A 99 -4.25 9.93 7.69
CA TYR A 99 -3.13 9.47 8.49
C TYR A 99 -3.35 9.77 9.97
N ARG A 100 -2.84 8.87 10.81
CA ARG A 100 -2.87 8.99 12.27
C ARG A 100 -1.48 9.40 12.74
N VAL A 101 -1.45 10.26 13.75
CA VAL A 101 -0.22 10.70 14.42
C VAL A 101 -0.38 10.31 15.88
N LEU A 102 0.46 9.39 16.35
CA LEU A 102 0.59 9.04 17.75
C LEU A 102 1.81 9.75 18.30
N THR A 103 1.68 10.40 19.45
CA THR A 103 2.73 11.23 20.03
C THR A 103 3.16 10.67 21.37
N GLU A 104 4.46 10.56 21.59
CA GLU A 104 5.07 10.12 22.84
C GLU A 104 6.13 11.14 23.29
N VAL A 105 6.12 11.52 24.57
CA VAL A 105 7.14 12.41 25.13
C VAL A 105 8.40 11.59 25.41
N LEU A 106 9.50 11.92 24.75
CA LEU A 106 10.81 11.31 25.03
C LEU A 106 11.50 11.97 26.20
N SER A 107 11.50 13.30 26.23
CA SER A 107 12.12 14.09 27.29
C SER A 107 11.47 15.47 27.37
N SER A 108 11.49 16.07 28.56
CA SER A 108 11.00 17.43 28.76
C SER A 108 11.75 18.15 29.86
N ASN A 109 11.84 19.46 29.72
CA ASN A 109 12.29 20.37 30.76
C ASN A 109 11.07 21.14 31.28
N GLY A 110 10.44 20.61 32.32
CA GLY A 110 9.18 21.11 32.89
C GLY A 110 7.97 20.26 32.50
N PHE A 111 6.78 20.77 32.83
CA PHE A 111 5.51 20.06 32.67
C PHE A 111 4.95 20.23 31.25
N VAL A 112 4.85 19.14 30.49
CA VAL A 112 4.36 19.17 29.09
C VAL A 112 2.85 19.30 29.01
N GLY A 113 2.11 18.75 29.96
CA GLY A 113 0.64 18.66 29.85
C GLY A 113 0.23 17.74 28.70
N ASP A 114 -0.79 18.13 27.96
CA ASP A 114 -1.30 17.39 26.80
C ASP A 114 -0.60 17.81 25.52
N ILE A 115 -0.44 16.85 24.60
CA ILE A 115 0.09 17.09 23.26
C ILE A 115 -1.08 17.19 22.29
N GLU A 116 -1.15 18.30 21.56
CA GLU A 116 -2.18 18.54 20.58
C GLU A 116 -1.58 18.51 19.17
N VAL A 117 -2.14 17.64 18.32
CA VAL A 117 -1.88 17.62 16.88
C VAL A 117 -3.08 18.22 16.17
N TYR A 118 -2.87 19.27 15.39
CA TYR A 118 -3.92 20.03 14.71
C TYR A 118 -3.45 20.51 13.34
N ASP A 119 -4.36 21.12 12.58
CA ASP A 119 -4.09 21.67 11.25
C ASP A 119 -3.39 20.66 10.33
N LYS A 120 -4.01 19.47 10.19
CA LYS A 120 -3.49 18.41 9.33
C LYS A 120 -3.59 18.82 7.87
N ALA A 121 -2.46 18.80 7.20
CA ALA A 121 -2.30 18.91 5.75
C ALA A 121 -1.84 17.57 5.16
N LEU A 122 -1.86 17.43 3.83
CA LEU A 122 -1.47 16.20 3.13
C LEU A 122 -0.07 15.72 3.57
N ASN A 123 0.91 16.61 3.62
CA ASN A 123 2.30 16.25 3.90
C ASN A 123 2.84 16.89 5.18
N GLY A 124 1.97 17.21 6.13
CA GLY A 124 2.41 17.81 7.38
C GLY A 124 1.27 18.14 8.32
N PHE A 125 1.62 18.47 9.55
CA PHE A 125 0.69 18.84 10.60
C PHE A 125 1.36 19.83 11.55
N LYS A 126 0.57 20.49 12.39
CA LYS A 126 1.06 21.28 13.51
C LYS A 126 0.96 20.51 14.81
N ILE A 127 1.93 20.72 15.68
CA ILE A 127 1.97 20.12 17.01
C ILE A 127 2.33 21.19 18.04
N ARG A 128 1.69 21.12 19.21
CA ARG A 128 2.01 21.93 20.39
C ARG A 128 1.73 21.15 21.67
N TYR A 129 2.22 21.65 22.80
CA TYR A 129 1.84 21.13 24.12
C TYR A 129 1.15 22.22 24.96
N THR A 130 0.31 21.81 25.91
CA THR A 130 -0.50 22.74 26.72
C THR A 130 0.16 23.17 28.04
N GLY A 131 1.21 22.47 28.46
CA GLY A 131 1.91 22.73 29.71
C GLY A 131 2.93 23.87 29.67
N SER A 132 3.64 24.02 30.80
CA SER A 132 4.61 25.08 31.06
C SER A 132 6.07 24.66 30.84
N ALA A 133 6.32 23.53 30.18
CA ALA A 133 7.68 23.10 29.85
C ALA A 133 8.39 24.20 29.05
N THR A 134 9.69 24.36 29.25
CA THR A 134 10.54 25.26 28.44
C THR A 134 10.94 24.58 27.14
N SER A 135 11.15 23.26 27.19
CA SER A 135 11.43 22.43 26.03
C SER A 135 10.87 21.03 26.21
N ALA A 136 10.46 20.39 25.11
CA ALA A 136 10.03 19.00 25.08
C ALA A 136 10.44 18.36 23.75
N THR A 137 10.96 17.13 23.80
CA THR A 137 11.21 16.32 22.61
C THR A 137 10.12 15.25 22.54
N ILE A 138 9.37 15.27 21.44
CA ILE A 138 8.23 14.40 21.19
C ILE A 138 8.55 13.50 20.00
N LYS A 139 8.36 12.20 20.17
CA LYS A 139 8.36 11.23 19.09
C LYS A 139 6.96 11.10 18.50
N CYS A 140 6.85 11.34 17.21
CA CYS A 140 5.63 11.20 16.43
C CYS A 140 5.71 9.93 15.59
N PHE A 141 4.77 9.01 15.78
CA PHE A 141 4.56 7.85 14.92
C PHE A 141 3.42 8.18 13.96
N ILE A 142 3.72 8.28 12.67
CA ILE A 142 2.75 8.59 11.62
C ILE A 142 2.41 7.33 10.85
N GLN A 143 1.13 6.98 10.74
CA GLN A 143 0.67 5.79 10.01
C GLN A 143 -0.50 6.12 9.09
N GLY A 144 -0.52 5.51 7.90
CA GLY A 144 -1.61 5.63 6.94
C GLY A 144 -1.47 6.80 5.95
N GLY A 145 -2.46 6.88 5.06
CA GLY A 145 -2.65 8.00 4.13
C GLY A 145 -1.91 7.89 2.80
N MET A 146 -1.25 6.76 2.50
CA MET A 146 -0.43 6.58 1.29
C MET A 146 -1.17 6.00 0.08
N PHE A 147 -2.23 5.22 0.29
CA PHE A 147 -2.91 4.53 -0.81
C PHE A 147 -4.44 4.60 -0.62
N GLN A 148 -5.18 4.74 -1.72
CA GLN A 148 -6.63 4.61 -1.79
C GLN A 148 -7.02 3.54 -2.83
#